data_AF-A0A0V1C3S1-F1
#
_entry.id   AF-A0A0V1C3S1-F1
#
_cell.length_a   1.000
_cell.length_b   1.000
_cell.length_c   1.000
_cell.angle_alpha   90.00
_cell.angle_beta   90.00
_cell.angle_gamma   90.00
#
_symmetry.space_group_name_H-M   'P 1'
#
loop_
_entity.id
_entity.type
_entity.pdbx_description
1 polymer ?
#
loop_
_entity_poly.entity_id
_entity_poly.type
_entity_poly.pdbx_seq_one_letter_code
_entity_poly.pdbx_strand_id
1 'polypeptide(L)'
;MEAYLLEKSRISYQGKCERNYHIFYQMSTARESTPLLKGFNMKHHGSYKYLCSNEDACMLTANDSKKFEETVNCFKILGFKDDEIREIFAVLIGILHFGNLSFSGEANNKTAIRKNSANDLNRCCELLGLNEEDLAEKFTYQRLAIRREVVHRQLNSADANALKDGICKYIYESLFRWIIKKINDRLSEKSLLLSEMNFIGVLDIYGFEIFPTNSFEQLCINFANESLQQQFYKHVFKLEQEEYVKENICWSFIDFPDNEACRLLFEARLGIFSLLDQECQ
;
A
#
# COMPACT_ATOMS: atom_id res chain seq x y z
N MET A 1 -17.03 -0.61 -3.60
CA MET A 1 -15.72 -1.23 -3.86
C MET A 1 -15.01 -1.45 -2.55
N GLU A 2 -14.50 -2.65 -2.35
CA GLU A 2 -13.62 -2.99 -1.23
C GLU A 2 -12.26 -3.33 -1.82
N ALA A 3 -11.20 -2.90 -1.13
CA ALA A 3 -9.83 -3.15 -1.54
C ALA A 3 -9.09 -3.84 -0.40
N TYR A 4 -8.44 -4.96 -0.73
CA TYR A 4 -7.73 -5.81 0.21
C TYR A 4 -6.24 -5.82 -0.11
N LEU A 5 -5.40 -5.97 0.93
CA LEU A 5 -3.95 -6.19 0.82
C LEU A 5 -3.21 -5.23 -0.14
N LEU A 6 -3.30 -3.92 0.11
CA LEU A 6 -2.40 -2.97 -0.53
C LEU A 6 -0.94 -3.31 -0.16
N GLU A 7 -0.09 -3.56 -1.15
CA GLU A 7 1.32 -3.91 -0.97
C GLU A 7 2.17 -2.71 -0.49
N LYS A 8 2.08 -2.37 0.80
CA LYS A 8 2.67 -1.17 1.38
C LYS A 8 4.20 -1.11 1.23
N SER A 9 4.87 -2.26 1.31
CA SER A 9 6.33 -2.35 1.20
C SER A 9 6.86 -1.79 -0.11
N ARG A 10 6.07 -1.86 -1.20
CA ARG A 10 6.38 -1.30 -2.52
C ARG A 10 6.69 0.19 -2.52
N ILE A 11 6.25 0.95 -1.50
CA ILE A 11 6.57 2.37 -1.35
C ILE A 11 8.05 2.59 -1.06
N SER A 12 8.63 1.83 -0.14
CA SER A 12 10.00 2.03 0.34
C SER A 12 11.01 1.06 -0.27
N TYR A 13 10.54 -0.04 -0.86
CA TYR A 13 11.36 -1.11 -1.40
C TYR A 13 10.83 -1.60 -2.74
N GLN A 14 11.73 -1.93 -3.66
CA GLN A 14 11.39 -2.51 -4.96
C GLN A 14 12.39 -3.63 -5.26
N GLY A 15 11.89 -4.82 -5.60
CA GLY A 15 12.71 -5.94 -6.04
C GLY A 15 13.33 -5.71 -7.42
N LYS A 16 14.14 -6.67 -7.87
CA LYS A 16 14.71 -6.67 -9.22
C LYS A 16 13.58 -6.74 -10.25
N CYS A 17 13.66 -5.97 -11.33
CA CYS A 17 12.62 -5.84 -12.36
C CYS A 17 11.29 -5.23 -11.84
N GLU A 18 11.26 -4.64 -10.66
CA GLU A 18 10.07 -4.03 -10.09
C GLU A 18 10.17 -2.51 -10.01
N ARG A 19 9.02 -1.84 -10.14
CA ARG A 19 8.89 -0.41 -9.93
C ARG A 19 7.96 -0.13 -8.74
N ASN A 20 8.00 1.12 -8.29
CA ASN A 20 6.99 1.65 -7.37
C ASN A 20 5.62 1.81 -8.11
N TYR A 21 4.59 2.30 -7.43
CA TYR A 21 3.29 2.53 -8.05
C TYR A 21 3.37 3.50 -9.24
N HIS A 22 2.61 3.20 -10.29
CA HIS A 22 2.68 3.90 -11.57
C HIS A 22 2.48 5.42 -11.46
N ILE A 23 1.62 5.85 -10.55
CA ILE A 23 1.28 7.27 -10.39
C ILE A 23 2.50 8.15 -10.12
N PHE A 24 3.51 7.65 -9.40
CA PHE A 24 4.73 8.42 -9.14
C PHE A 24 5.53 8.71 -10.42
N TYR A 25 5.63 7.72 -11.31
CA TYR A 25 6.32 7.86 -12.60
C TYR A 25 5.52 8.72 -13.58
N GLN A 26 4.20 8.52 -13.63
CA GLN A 26 3.26 9.34 -14.40
C GLN A 26 3.34 10.82 -14.00
N MET A 27 3.39 11.12 -12.70
CA MET A 27 3.58 12.49 -12.22
C MET A 27 4.97 13.03 -12.58
N SER A 28 6.02 12.21 -12.46
CA SER A 28 7.38 12.63 -12.81
C SER A 28 7.54 12.97 -14.29
N THR A 29 6.83 12.28 -15.19
CA THR A 29 6.85 12.57 -16.63
C THR A 29 6.03 13.81 -16.95
N ALA A 30 4.88 13.98 -16.30
CA ALA A 30 3.99 15.12 -16.52
C ALA A 30 4.36 16.39 -15.73
N ARG A 31 5.44 16.38 -14.94
CA ARG A 31 5.80 17.44 -13.97
C ARG A 31 5.87 18.86 -14.57
N GLU A 32 6.21 18.97 -15.86
CA GLU A 32 6.34 20.25 -16.59
C GLU A 32 5.16 20.53 -17.54
N SER A 33 4.35 19.52 -17.87
CA SER A 33 3.32 19.63 -18.92
C SER A 33 1.94 20.01 -18.40
N THR A 34 1.66 19.86 -17.10
CA THR A 34 0.32 20.04 -16.53
C THR A 34 0.25 21.17 -15.51
N PRO A 35 -0.81 22.01 -15.53
CA PRO A 35 -1.02 23.01 -14.49
C PRO A 35 -1.27 22.38 -13.11
N LEU A 36 -1.76 21.13 -13.06
CA LEU A 36 -2.02 20.41 -11.81
C LEU A 36 -0.77 20.15 -10.96
N LEU A 37 0.41 20.08 -11.59
CA LEU A 37 1.68 19.88 -10.91
C LEU A 37 2.48 21.19 -10.76
N LYS A 38 2.00 22.28 -11.37
CA LYS A 38 2.65 23.58 -11.29
C LYS A 38 2.70 24.10 -9.85
N GLY A 39 3.86 24.62 -9.47
CA GLY A 39 4.13 25.12 -8.12
C GLY A 39 4.58 24.02 -7.15
N PHE A 40 4.51 22.73 -7.53
CA PHE A 40 4.96 21.68 -6.62
C PHE A 40 6.47 21.44 -6.62
N ASN A 41 7.20 21.99 -7.60
CA ASN A 41 8.66 21.83 -7.78
C ASN A 41 9.12 20.37 -7.71
N MET A 42 8.30 19.46 -8.26
CA MET A 42 8.61 18.04 -8.31
C MET A 42 9.90 17.82 -9.10
N LYS A 43 10.83 17.06 -8.52
CA LYS A 43 12.09 16.68 -9.14
C LYS A 43 11.87 15.56 -10.16
N HIS A 44 12.89 15.27 -10.97
CA HIS A 44 12.89 14.08 -11.80
C HIS A 44 12.88 12.82 -10.93
N HIS A 45 12.23 11.73 -11.36
CA HIS A 45 12.11 10.47 -10.59
C HIS A 45 13.47 9.95 -10.10
N GLY A 46 14.54 10.08 -10.90
CA GLY A 46 15.91 9.71 -10.52
C GLY A 46 16.51 10.49 -9.34
N SER A 47 15.85 11.55 -8.86
CA SER A 47 16.23 12.29 -7.66
C SER A 47 15.52 11.81 -6.38
N TYR A 48 14.63 10.82 -6.48
CA TYR A 48 13.85 10.30 -5.36
C TYR A 48 14.25 8.87 -5.03
N LYS A 49 14.73 8.65 -3.80
CA LYS A 49 15.20 7.34 -3.33
C LYS A 49 14.18 6.22 -3.54
N TYR A 50 12.89 6.52 -3.34
CA TYR A 50 11.80 5.55 -3.51
C TYR A 50 11.46 5.22 -4.99
N LEU A 51 12.03 5.94 -5.95
CA LEU A 51 11.83 5.72 -7.38
C LEU A 51 13.10 5.32 -8.12
N CYS A 52 14.27 5.37 -7.47
CA CYS A 52 15.56 5.04 -8.07
C CYS A 52 16.38 4.08 -7.19
N SER A 53 15.72 3.18 -6.48
CA SER A 53 16.35 2.20 -5.60
C SER A 53 17.17 1.14 -6.36
N ASN A 54 16.81 0.87 -7.61
CA ASN A 54 17.54 0.00 -8.55
C ASN A 54 17.38 0.50 -10.00
N GLU A 55 18.13 -0.06 -10.94
CA GLU A 55 18.12 0.36 -12.35
C GLU A 55 16.74 0.25 -12.99
N ASP A 56 16.03 -0.86 -12.74
CA ASP A 56 14.68 -1.11 -13.26
C ASP A 56 13.64 -0.15 -12.67
N ALA A 57 13.78 0.19 -11.38
CA ALA A 57 12.95 1.15 -10.68
C ALA A 57 13.04 2.54 -11.32
N CYS A 58 14.19 2.89 -11.90
CA CYS A 58 14.45 4.18 -12.56
C CYS A 58 13.91 4.23 -14.00
N MET A 59 13.40 3.13 -14.57
CA MET A 59 12.96 3.10 -15.97
C MET A 59 11.60 3.77 -16.15
N LEU A 60 11.58 4.85 -16.94
CA LEU A 60 10.35 5.41 -17.50
C LEU A 60 9.89 4.56 -18.69
N THR A 61 8.58 4.34 -18.78
CA THR A 61 7.98 3.75 -19.97
C THR A 61 7.48 4.86 -20.89
N ALA A 62 7.54 4.63 -22.20
CA ALA A 62 7.07 5.60 -23.20
C ALA A 62 5.59 6.03 -23.03
N ASN A 63 4.82 5.28 -22.24
CA ASN A 63 3.39 5.49 -22.06
C ASN A 63 3.03 6.23 -20.74
N ASP A 64 3.98 6.51 -19.84
CA ASP A 64 3.67 7.09 -18.52
C ASP A 64 3.03 8.49 -18.63
N SER A 65 3.41 9.32 -19.62
CA SER A 65 2.78 10.63 -19.84
C SER A 65 1.31 10.52 -20.29
N LYS A 66 1.01 9.61 -21.22
CA LYS A 66 -0.36 9.40 -21.71
C LYS A 66 -1.24 8.81 -20.60
N LYS A 67 -0.71 7.85 -19.85
CA LYS A 67 -1.41 7.27 -18.69
C LYS A 67 -1.68 8.30 -17.58
N PHE A 68 -0.83 9.31 -17.42
CA PHE A 68 -1.11 10.42 -16.51
C PHE A 68 -2.35 11.19 -16.94
N GLU A 69 -2.47 11.56 -18.21
CA GLU A 69 -3.65 12.25 -18.75
C GLU A 69 -4.92 11.41 -18.58
N GLU A 70 -4.84 10.12 -18.88
CA GLU A 70 -5.94 9.16 -18.65
C GLU A 70 -6.35 9.12 -17.17
N THR A 71 -5.38 9.10 -16.25
CA THR A 71 -5.64 9.09 -14.81
C THR A 71 -6.34 10.37 -14.34
N VAL A 72 -5.89 11.54 -14.79
CA VAL A 72 -6.54 12.83 -14.49
C VAL A 72 -7.95 12.86 -15.05
N ASN A 73 -8.15 12.40 -16.29
CA ASN A 73 -9.48 12.30 -16.90
C ASN A 73 -10.41 11.38 -16.10
N CYS A 74 -9.92 10.23 -15.61
CA CYS A 74 -10.68 9.34 -14.74
C CYS A 74 -11.09 10.03 -13.43
N PHE A 75 -10.19 10.77 -12.77
CA PHE A 75 -10.54 11.57 -11.60
C PHE A 75 -11.65 12.58 -11.92
N LYS A 76 -11.59 13.24 -13.08
CA LYS A 76 -12.63 14.18 -13.51
C LYS A 76 -13.98 13.51 -13.76
N ILE A 77 -13.99 12.36 -14.42
CA ILE A 77 -15.22 11.58 -14.66
C ILE A 77 -15.86 11.14 -13.33
N LEU A 78 -15.03 10.78 -12.35
CA LEU A 78 -15.46 10.42 -11.00
C LEU A 78 -15.84 11.63 -10.13
N GLY A 79 -15.75 12.85 -10.67
CA GLY A 79 -16.23 14.07 -10.03
C GLY A 79 -15.24 14.71 -9.05
N PHE A 80 -13.95 14.38 -9.11
CA PHE A 80 -12.93 15.05 -8.31
C PHE A 80 -12.63 16.46 -8.85
N LYS A 81 -12.61 17.44 -7.95
CA LYS A 81 -12.24 18.83 -8.29
C LYS A 81 -10.75 18.95 -8.56
N ASP A 82 -10.34 19.99 -9.30
CA ASP A 82 -8.91 20.25 -9.54
C ASP A 82 -8.13 20.39 -8.22
N ASP A 83 -8.71 21.08 -7.23
CA ASP A 83 -8.07 21.25 -5.93
C ASP A 83 -7.89 19.91 -5.19
N GLU A 84 -8.90 19.02 -5.20
CA GLU A 84 -8.78 17.68 -4.61
C GLU A 84 -7.70 16.85 -5.32
N ILE A 85 -7.63 16.91 -6.65
CA ILE A 85 -6.58 16.21 -7.42
C ILE A 85 -5.19 16.77 -7.08
N ARG A 86 -5.07 18.10 -6.94
CA ARG A 86 -3.83 18.76 -6.52
C ARG A 86 -3.42 18.36 -5.11
N GLU A 87 -4.36 18.20 -4.17
CA GLU A 87 -4.08 17.73 -2.81
C GLU A 87 -3.57 16.28 -2.81
N ILE A 88 -4.18 15.38 -3.60
CA ILE A 88 -3.68 14.02 -3.79
C ILE A 88 -2.24 14.05 -4.29
N PHE A 89 -1.95 14.86 -5.30
CA PHE A 89 -0.59 15.01 -5.84
C PHE A 89 0.38 15.63 -4.83
N ALA A 90 -0.07 16.59 -4.01
CA ALA A 90 0.74 17.18 -2.94
C ALA A 90 1.17 16.10 -1.94
N VAL A 91 0.25 15.24 -1.50
CA VAL A 91 0.56 14.12 -0.59
C VAL A 91 1.55 13.15 -1.21
N LEU A 92 1.35 12.76 -2.48
CA LEU A 92 2.26 11.85 -3.19
C LEU A 92 3.67 12.43 -3.35
N ILE A 93 3.79 13.71 -3.73
CA ILE A 93 5.10 14.40 -3.83
C ILE A 93 5.73 14.55 -2.44
N GLY A 94 4.90 14.82 -1.42
CA GLY A 94 5.30 14.87 -0.03
C GLY A 94 5.98 13.58 0.41
N ILE A 95 5.39 12.41 0.11
CA ILE A 95 5.97 11.09 0.38
C ILE A 95 7.35 10.94 -0.28
N LEU A 96 7.53 11.41 -1.52
CA LEU A 96 8.80 11.30 -2.24
C LEU A 96 9.91 12.13 -1.59
N HIS A 97 9.62 13.37 -1.19
CA HIS A 97 10.57 14.20 -0.44
C HIS A 97 10.85 13.61 0.94
N PHE A 98 9.81 13.11 1.62
CA PHE A 98 9.95 12.43 2.90
C PHE A 98 10.89 11.21 2.79
N GLY A 99 10.80 10.43 1.72
CA GLY A 99 11.68 9.29 1.46
C GLY A 99 13.16 9.65 1.29
N ASN A 100 13.45 10.87 0.82
CA ASN A 100 14.81 11.41 0.65
C ASN A 100 15.47 11.87 1.95
N LEU A 101 14.73 11.92 3.06
CA LEU A 101 15.32 12.24 4.36
C LEU A 101 16.40 11.21 4.71
N SER A 102 17.55 11.74 5.11
CA SER A 102 18.73 10.98 5.51
C SER A 102 19.17 11.38 6.91
N PHE A 103 19.67 10.41 7.66
CA PHE A 103 19.99 10.59 9.07
C PHE A 103 21.50 10.40 9.30
N SER A 104 22.10 11.22 10.16
CA SER A 104 23.49 11.05 10.60
C SER A 104 23.57 10.10 11.78
N GLY A 105 24.60 9.24 11.81
CA GLY A 105 24.90 8.41 12.97
C GLY A 105 26.07 7.47 12.73
N GLU A 106 27.26 7.85 13.19
CA GLU A 106 28.32 6.91 13.59
C GLU A 106 28.74 7.21 15.04
N ALA A 107 28.93 6.12 15.80
CA ALA A 107 29.52 5.97 17.14
C ALA A 107 29.00 6.79 18.36
N ASN A 108 28.41 7.99 18.20
CA ASN A 108 28.10 8.88 19.33
C ASN A 108 26.60 9.12 19.62
N ASN A 109 25.77 8.09 19.48
CA ASN A 109 24.37 7.98 19.98
C ASN A 109 23.35 9.08 19.59
N LYS A 110 23.71 10.14 18.85
CA LYS A 110 22.79 11.22 18.46
C LYS A 110 22.43 11.09 16.98
N THR A 111 21.23 10.58 16.69
CA THR A 111 20.67 10.62 15.34
C THR A 111 19.97 11.95 15.09
N ALA A 112 20.31 12.58 13.97
CA ALA A 112 19.71 13.82 13.52
C ALA A 112 19.50 13.76 12.00
N ILE A 113 18.53 14.53 11.50
CA ILE A 113 18.36 14.73 10.07
C ILE A 113 19.62 15.43 9.53
N ARG A 114 20.21 14.87 8.47
CA ARG A 114 21.41 15.45 7.87
C ARG A 114 21.08 16.79 7.20
N LYS A 115 22.04 17.72 7.25
CA LYS A 115 21.89 19.06 6.65
C LYS A 115 21.58 19.04 5.14
N ASN A 116 22.07 18.03 4.41
CA ASN A 116 21.76 17.87 2.98
C ASN A 116 20.29 17.51 2.70
N SER A 117 19.54 17.06 3.71
CA SER A 117 18.10 16.78 3.61
C SER A 117 17.23 18.00 3.97
N ALA A 118 17.80 19.17 4.28
CA ALA A 118 17.02 20.34 4.70
C ALA A 118 15.96 20.79 3.68
N ASN A 119 16.29 20.76 2.38
CA ASN A 119 15.32 21.10 1.32
C ASN A 119 14.18 20.07 1.25
N ASP A 120 14.50 18.78 1.30
CA ASP A 120 13.48 17.73 1.27
C ASP A 120 12.61 17.73 2.55
N LEU A 121 13.17 18.10 3.70
CA LEU A 121 12.44 18.30 4.96
C LEU A 121 11.44 19.45 4.86
N ASN A 122 11.90 20.62 4.42
CA ASN A 122 11.04 21.78 4.24
C ASN A 122 9.91 21.46 3.25
N ARG A 123 10.24 20.81 2.13
CA ARG A 123 9.26 20.48 1.10
C ARG A 123 8.23 19.45 1.55
N CYS A 124 8.64 18.40 2.27
CA CYS A 124 7.68 17.42 2.77
C CYS A 124 6.77 18.03 3.84
N CYS A 125 7.30 18.91 4.71
CA CYS A 125 6.51 19.58 5.73
C CYS A 125 5.50 20.56 5.12
N GLU A 126 5.88 21.33 4.11
CA GLU A 126 4.98 22.23 3.39
C GLU A 126 3.83 21.47 2.72
N LEU A 127 4.14 20.37 2.01
CA LEU A 127 3.16 19.60 1.25
C LEU A 127 2.21 18.77 2.14
N LEU A 128 2.69 18.30 3.29
CA LEU A 128 1.92 17.47 4.22
C LEU A 128 1.32 18.27 5.38
N GLY A 129 1.60 19.58 5.47
CA GLY A 129 1.12 20.44 6.55
C GLY A 129 1.72 20.08 7.92
N LEU A 130 3.00 19.72 7.96
CA LEU A 130 3.71 19.32 9.18
C LEU A 130 4.61 20.45 9.69
N ASN A 131 4.88 20.45 10.99
CA ASN A 131 5.89 21.32 11.60
C ASN A 131 7.27 20.66 11.49
N GLU A 132 8.26 21.40 10.97
CA GLU A 132 9.62 20.89 10.76
C GLU A 132 10.34 20.53 12.07
N GLU A 133 10.18 21.34 13.11
CA GLU A 133 10.84 21.14 14.42
C GLU A 133 10.27 19.90 15.11
N ASP A 134 8.95 19.77 15.13
CA ASP A 134 8.27 18.59 15.69
C ASP A 134 8.69 17.31 14.95
N LEU A 135 8.74 17.35 13.62
CA LEU A 135 9.13 16.20 12.81
C LEU A 135 10.58 15.80 13.06
N ALA A 136 11.49 16.78 13.10
CA ALA A 136 12.89 16.56 13.41
C ALA A 136 13.08 15.95 14.81
N GLU A 137 12.32 16.42 15.81
CA GLU A 137 12.35 15.85 17.16
C GLU A 137 11.91 14.38 17.16
N LYS A 138 10.83 14.01 16.44
CA LYS A 138 10.36 12.61 16.36
C LYS A 138 11.36 11.66 15.72
N PHE A 139 12.21 12.15 14.82
CA PHE A 139 13.29 11.34 14.24
C PHE A 139 14.55 11.26 15.09
N THR A 140 14.67 12.09 16.13
CA THR A 140 15.76 12.01 17.10
C THR A 140 15.36 11.26 18.36
N TYR A 141 14.13 11.46 18.85
CA TYR A 141 13.64 10.92 20.12
C TYR A 141 12.33 10.15 19.97
N GLN A 142 12.34 8.92 20.45
CA GLN A 142 11.14 8.14 20.69
C GLN A 142 10.67 8.34 22.13
N ARG A 143 9.41 8.73 22.29
CA ARG A 143 8.76 8.82 23.59
C ARG A 143 8.26 7.44 24.02
N LEU A 144 8.79 6.92 25.13
CA LEU A 144 8.38 5.66 25.73
C LEU A 144 7.64 5.94 27.04
N ALA A 145 6.37 5.56 27.12
CA ALA A 145 5.61 5.62 28.37
C ALA A 145 5.77 4.28 29.11
N ILE A 146 6.51 4.28 30.22
CA ILE A 146 6.71 3.11 31.06
C ILE A 146 6.02 3.35 32.40
N ARG A 147 4.90 2.66 32.63
CA ARG A 147 4.04 2.81 33.82
C ARG A 147 3.53 4.25 34.02
N ARG A 148 4.24 5.06 34.81
CA ARG A 148 3.91 6.46 35.13
C ARG A 148 4.99 7.45 34.67
N GLU A 149 6.08 6.97 34.10
CA GLU A 149 7.21 7.79 33.65
C GLU A 149 7.27 7.84 32.12
N VAL A 150 7.69 8.99 31.62
CA VAL A 150 7.94 9.21 30.19
C VAL A 150 9.45 9.28 30.01
N VAL A 151 9.99 8.27 29.31
CA VAL A 151 11.41 8.20 28.98
C VAL A 151 11.58 8.57 27.51
N HIS A 152 12.56 9.43 27.21
CA HIS A 152 12.94 9.75 25.85
C HIS A 152 14.13 8.90 25.44
N ARG A 153 13.91 7.95 24.53
CA ARG A 153 14.98 7.13 23.94
C ARG A 153 15.46 7.79 22.65
N GLN A 154 16.76 7.95 22.50
CA GLN A 154 17.33 8.37 21.22
C GLN A 154 17.23 7.24 20.19
N LEU A 155 16.77 7.58 18.99
CA LEU A 155 16.76 6.65 17.87
C LEU A 155 18.17 6.51 17.29
N ASN A 156 18.49 5.34 16.74
CA ASN A 156 19.64 5.18 15.87
C ASN A 156 19.23 5.43 14.40
N SER A 157 20.20 5.47 13.48
CA SER A 157 19.94 5.72 12.06
C SER A 157 19.03 4.65 11.41
N ALA A 158 19.16 3.38 11.81
CA ALA A 158 18.33 2.31 11.28
C ALA A 158 16.87 2.44 11.75
N ASP A 159 16.65 2.67 13.04
CA ASP A 159 15.32 2.90 13.63
C ASP A 159 14.65 4.14 13.01
N ALA A 160 15.40 5.23 12.80
CA ALA A 160 14.89 6.43 12.15
C ALA A 160 14.49 6.19 10.68
N ASN A 161 15.26 5.40 9.93
CA ASN A 161 14.89 5.01 8.58
C ASN A 161 13.65 4.09 8.56
N ALA A 162 13.56 3.11 9.47
CA ALA A 162 12.41 2.24 9.58
C ALA A 162 11.13 3.03 9.94
N LEU A 163 11.24 3.99 10.87
CA LEU A 163 10.15 4.90 11.23
C LEU A 163 9.73 5.75 10.03
N LYS A 164 10.69 6.32 9.29
CA LYS A 164 10.43 7.10 8.09
C LYS A 164 9.65 6.29 7.06
N ASP A 165 10.12 5.09 6.75
CA ASP A 165 9.47 4.21 5.79
C ASP A 165 8.08 3.77 6.28
N GLY A 166 7.91 3.51 7.58
CA GLY A 166 6.61 3.22 8.20
C GLY A 166 5.61 4.36 8.05
N ILE A 167 6.04 5.61 8.28
CA ILE A 167 5.20 6.80 8.12
C ILE A 167 4.79 6.96 6.64
N CYS A 168 5.73 6.85 5.69
CA CYS A 168 5.43 6.94 4.26
C CYS A 168 4.41 5.90 3.80
N LYS A 169 4.56 4.65 4.27
CA LYS A 169 3.61 3.55 4.01
C LYS A 169 2.22 3.88 4.54
N TYR A 170 2.14 4.40 5.77
CA TYR A 170 0.87 4.77 6.39
C TYR A 170 0.18 5.94 5.67
N ILE A 171 0.92 6.97 5.26
CA ILE A 171 0.37 8.11 4.51
C ILE A 171 -0.20 7.62 3.17
N TYR A 172 0.55 6.79 2.44
CA TYR A 172 0.09 6.25 1.16
C TYR A 172 -1.15 5.37 1.31
N GLU A 173 -1.17 4.47 2.30
CA GLU A 173 -2.35 3.65 2.60
C GLU A 173 -3.56 4.52 2.96
N SER A 174 -3.38 5.55 3.77
CA SER A 174 -4.44 6.46 4.19
C SER A 174 -5.02 7.21 2.99
N LEU A 175 -4.16 7.70 2.09
CA LEU A 175 -4.56 8.33 0.84
C LEU A 175 -5.33 7.35 -0.05
N PHE A 176 -4.83 6.13 -0.22
CA PHE A 176 -5.48 5.09 -1.02
C PHE A 176 -6.89 4.77 -0.48
N ARG A 177 -7.02 4.55 0.84
CA ARG A 177 -8.33 4.32 1.50
C ARG A 177 -9.26 5.51 1.33
N TRP A 178 -8.75 6.74 1.42
CA TRP A 178 -9.54 7.95 1.21
C TRP A 178 -10.06 8.05 -0.24
N ILE A 179 -9.23 7.76 -1.24
CA ILE A 179 -9.64 7.73 -2.65
C ILE A 179 -10.75 6.70 -2.86
N ILE A 180 -10.59 5.48 -2.36
CA ILE A 180 -11.62 4.42 -2.46
C ILE A 180 -12.92 4.85 -1.78
N LYS A 181 -12.84 5.45 -0.59
CA LYS A 181 -14.02 5.98 0.11
C LYS A 181 -14.73 7.03 -0.73
N LYS A 182 -14.01 8.01 -1.29
CA LYS A 182 -14.57 9.05 -2.16
C LYS A 182 -15.24 8.47 -3.41
N ILE A 183 -14.64 7.47 -4.03
CA ILE A 183 -15.23 6.76 -5.17
C ILE A 183 -16.53 6.07 -4.75
N ASN A 184 -16.53 5.37 -3.61
CA ASN A 184 -17.72 4.70 -3.08
C ASN A 184 -18.84 5.69 -2.75
N ASP A 185 -18.52 6.82 -2.11
CA ASP A 185 -19.48 7.87 -1.77
C ASP A 185 -20.14 8.44 -3.04
N ARG A 186 -19.37 8.64 -4.12
CA ARG A 186 -19.89 9.12 -5.41
C ARG A 186 -20.74 8.11 -6.16
N LEU A 187 -20.42 6.82 -6.04
CA LEU A 187 -21.22 5.73 -6.61
C LEU A 187 -22.50 5.48 -5.79
N SER A 188 -22.45 5.67 -4.47
CA SER A 188 -23.58 5.46 -3.57
C SER A 188 -24.60 6.61 -3.59
N GLU A 189 -24.17 7.87 -3.80
CA GLU A 189 -25.06 9.03 -4.00
C GLU A 189 -26.05 8.81 -5.16
N LYS A 190 -25.68 8.01 -6.18
CA LYS A 190 -26.56 7.62 -7.30
C LYS A 190 -27.48 6.44 -6.99
N SER A 191 -27.35 5.83 -5.81
CA SER A 191 -27.83 4.49 -5.45
C SER A 191 -28.74 4.53 -4.19
N LEU A 192 -29.21 5.71 -3.79
CA LEU A 192 -30.12 5.95 -2.65
C LEU A 192 -31.47 5.17 -2.67
N LEU A 193 -31.68 4.29 -3.65
CA LEU A 193 -32.85 3.40 -3.79
C LEU A 193 -32.51 1.90 -3.53
N LEU A 194 -31.28 1.54 -3.14
CA LEU A 194 -30.76 0.16 -3.24
C LEU A 194 -30.71 -0.67 -1.94
N SER A 195 -31.37 -0.30 -0.84
CA SER A 195 -31.29 -1.12 0.39
C SER A 195 -31.92 -2.52 0.28
N GLU A 196 -32.59 -2.84 -0.84
CA GLU A 196 -33.25 -4.14 -1.09
C GLU A 196 -32.92 -4.77 -2.46
N MET A 197 -31.83 -4.37 -3.13
CA MET A 197 -31.49 -4.95 -4.45
C MET A 197 -30.40 -6.02 -4.38
N ASN A 198 -30.58 -7.08 -5.17
CA ASN A 198 -29.54 -8.05 -5.50
C ASN A 198 -28.35 -7.33 -6.15
N PHE A 199 -27.12 -7.81 -5.88
CA PHE A 199 -25.91 -7.29 -6.51
C PHE A 199 -25.11 -8.41 -7.16
N ILE A 200 -24.33 -8.06 -8.17
CA ILE A 200 -23.32 -8.93 -8.77
C ILE A 200 -21.96 -8.43 -8.28
N GLY A 201 -21.30 -9.23 -7.45
CA GLY A 201 -19.93 -8.98 -7.02
C GLY A 201 -18.95 -9.41 -8.10
N VAL A 202 -18.02 -8.54 -8.46
CA VAL A 202 -16.86 -8.89 -9.29
C VAL A 202 -15.65 -8.92 -8.36
N LEU A 203 -15.01 -10.09 -8.26
CA LEU A 203 -13.80 -10.29 -7.46
C LEU A 203 -12.59 -10.32 -8.39
N ASP A 204 -11.66 -9.40 -8.17
CA ASP A 204 -10.36 -9.34 -8.84
C ASP A 204 -9.29 -9.21 -7.75
N ILE A 205 -8.44 -10.23 -7.63
CA ILE A 205 -7.37 -10.29 -6.65
C ILE A 205 -6.09 -10.78 -7.31
N TYR A 206 -4.96 -10.55 -6.65
CA TYR A 206 -3.68 -11.14 -7.05
C TYR A 206 -3.78 -12.66 -7.15
N GLY A 207 -3.29 -13.23 -8.25
CA GLY A 207 -3.16 -14.67 -8.41
C GLY A 207 -2.05 -15.24 -7.52
N PHE A 208 -1.92 -16.57 -7.51
CA PHE A 208 -0.83 -17.23 -6.79
C PHE A 208 0.54 -16.78 -7.34
N GLU A 209 1.45 -16.36 -6.47
CA GLU A 209 2.77 -15.83 -6.82
C GLU A 209 3.89 -16.66 -6.22
N ILE A 210 4.93 -16.92 -7.01
CA ILE A 210 6.16 -17.54 -6.53
C ILE A 210 7.38 -16.89 -7.18
N PHE A 211 8.25 -16.33 -6.35
CA PHE A 211 9.49 -15.70 -6.75
C PHE A 211 10.70 -16.45 -6.18
N PRO A 212 11.93 -16.19 -6.67
CA PRO A 212 13.15 -16.72 -6.06
C PRO A 212 13.31 -16.35 -4.58
N THR A 213 12.71 -15.24 -4.14
CA THR A 213 12.62 -14.83 -2.74
C THR A 213 11.21 -14.36 -2.47
N ASN A 214 10.51 -15.04 -1.56
CA ASN A 214 9.13 -14.72 -1.17
C ASN A 214 9.14 -14.11 0.22
N SER A 215 8.31 -13.08 0.42
CA SER A 215 8.15 -12.39 1.69
C SER A 215 6.75 -12.65 2.28
N PHE A 216 6.45 -11.96 3.38
CA PHE A 216 5.13 -11.98 4.00
C PHE A 216 4.00 -11.60 3.02
N GLU A 217 4.28 -10.72 2.07
CA GLU A 217 3.35 -10.31 1.02
C GLU A 217 2.87 -11.50 0.18
N GLN A 218 3.80 -12.29 -0.38
CA GLN A 218 3.43 -13.49 -1.15
C GLN A 218 2.73 -14.53 -0.29
N LEU A 219 3.10 -14.64 0.99
CA LEU A 219 2.42 -15.52 1.93
C LEU A 219 0.94 -15.14 2.07
N CYS A 220 0.63 -13.85 2.27
CA CYS A 220 -0.73 -13.35 2.35
C CYS A 220 -1.51 -13.52 1.03
N ILE A 221 -0.86 -13.24 -0.11
CA ILE A 221 -1.47 -13.41 -1.44
C ILE A 221 -1.84 -14.88 -1.68
N ASN A 222 -0.89 -15.79 -1.46
CA ASN A 222 -1.09 -17.22 -1.68
C ASN A 222 -2.11 -17.79 -0.70
N PHE A 223 -2.11 -17.34 0.56
CA PHE A 223 -3.13 -17.73 1.54
C PHE A 223 -4.55 -17.26 1.16
N ALA A 224 -4.68 -16.06 0.59
CA ALA A 224 -5.97 -15.58 0.07
C ALA A 224 -6.46 -16.47 -1.10
N ASN A 225 -5.55 -16.85 -2.01
CA ASN A 225 -5.86 -17.80 -3.10
C ASN A 225 -6.29 -19.17 -2.55
N GLU A 226 -5.63 -19.66 -1.49
CA GLU A 226 -5.99 -20.90 -0.82
C GLU A 226 -7.42 -20.87 -0.26
N SER A 227 -7.80 -19.72 0.30
CA SER A 227 -9.15 -19.50 0.83
C SER A 227 -10.21 -19.44 -0.28
N LEU A 228 -9.90 -18.80 -1.42
CA LEU A 228 -10.79 -18.81 -2.59
C LEU A 228 -10.93 -20.21 -3.19
N GLN A 229 -9.83 -20.96 -3.27
CA GLN A 229 -9.86 -22.34 -3.73
C GLN A 229 -10.75 -23.20 -2.83
N GLN A 230 -10.72 -22.98 -1.52
CA GLN A 230 -11.60 -23.72 -0.60
C GLN A 230 -13.07 -23.32 -0.74
N GLN A 231 -13.35 -22.04 -1.00
CA GLN A 231 -14.71 -21.59 -1.30
C GLN A 231 -15.23 -22.21 -2.60
N PHE A 232 -14.40 -22.28 -3.64
CA PHE A 232 -14.72 -22.95 -4.89
C PHE A 232 -15.02 -24.43 -4.67
N TYR A 233 -14.15 -25.14 -3.93
CA TYR A 233 -14.35 -26.54 -3.61
C TYR A 233 -15.69 -26.79 -2.91
N LYS A 234 -15.98 -26.00 -1.86
CA LYS A 234 -17.23 -26.12 -1.09
C LYS A 234 -18.46 -25.81 -1.94
N HIS A 235 -18.42 -24.76 -2.76
CA HIS A 235 -19.60 -24.34 -3.52
C HIS A 235 -19.88 -25.24 -4.71
N VAL A 236 -18.85 -25.57 -5.50
CA VAL A 236 -19.03 -26.38 -6.71
C VAL A 236 -19.25 -27.83 -6.36
N PHE A 237 -18.43 -28.43 -5.50
CA PHE A 237 -18.52 -29.88 -5.32
C PHE A 237 -19.50 -30.27 -4.22
N LYS A 238 -19.41 -29.64 -3.04
CA LYS A 238 -20.22 -30.08 -1.91
C LYS A 238 -21.69 -29.75 -2.10
N LEU A 239 -22.03 -28.53 -2.54
CA LEU A 239 -23.43 -28.14 -2.74
C LEU A 239 -24.06 -28.84 -3.96
N GLU A 240 -23.33 -29.02 -5.07
CA GLU A 240 -23.87 -29.80 -6.19
C GLU A 240 -24.11 -31.26 -5.81
N GLN A 241 -23.19 -31.87 -5.04
CA GLN A 241 -23.40 -33.24 -4.54
C GLN A 241 -24.60 -33.34 -3.59
N GLU A 242 -24.77 -32.39 -2.68
CA GLU A 242 -25.95 -32.31 -1.82
C GLU A 242 -27.24 -32.22 -2.63
N GLU A 243 -27.22 -31.52 -3.77
CA GLU A 243 -28.38 -31.42 -4.66
C GLU A 243 -28.64 -32.72 -5.45
N TYR A 244 -27.60 -33.38 -5.97
CA TYR A 244 -27.76 -34.69 -6.62
C TYR A 244 -28.34 -35.75 -5.69
N VAL A 245 -27.93 -35.75 -4.42
CA VAL A 245 -28.49 -36.65 -3.39
C VAL A 245 -29.95 -36.34 -3.11
N LYS A 246 -30.34 -35.06 -3.01
CA LYS A 246 -31.76 -34.67 -2.83
C LYS A 246 -32.65 -35.10 -3.99
N GLU A 247 -32.15 -34.99 -5.21
CA GLU A 247 -32.86 -35.38 -6.44
C GLU A 247 -32.82 -36.91 -6.71
N ASN A 248 -32.20 -37.70 -5.82
CA ASN A 248 -32.01 -39.15 -5.96
C ASN A 248 -31.31 -39.55 -7.28
N ILE A 249 -30.38 -38.72 -7.75
CA ILE A 249 -29.59 -39.00 -8.96
C ILE A 249 -28.41 -39.90 -8.58
N CYS A 250 -28.28 -41.04 -9.25
CA CYS A 250 -27.12 -41.92 -9.10
C CYS A 250 -25.86 -41.20 -9.59
N TRP A 251 -25.03 -40.76 -8.64
CA TRP A 251 -23.78 -40.07 -8.91
C TRP A 251 -22.58 -40.86 -8.36
N SER A 252 -21.49 -40.90 -9.14
CA SER A 252 -20.20 -41.45 -8.71
C SER A 252 -19.33 -40.32 -8.15
N PHE A 253 -18.91 -40.44 -6.89
CA PHE A 253 -18.03 -39.47 -6.24
C PHE A 253 -16.78 -39.21 -7.08
N ILE A 254 -16.55 -37.94 -7.42
CA ILE A 254 -15.31 -37.49 -8.03
C ILE A 254 -14.42 -37.02 -6.88
N ASP A 255 -13.26 -37.66 -6.74
CA ASP A 255 -12.27 -37.28 -5.74
C ASP A 255 -11.56 -35.99 -6.17
N PHE A 256 -11.51 -35.01 -5.27
CA PHE A 256 -10.88 -33.71 -5.50
C PHE A 256 -10.01 -33.38 -4.29
N PRO A 257 -8.81 -32.81 -4.51
CA PRO A 257 -7.91 -32.47 -3.42
C PRO A 257 -8.50 -31.36 -2.55
N ASP A 258 -8.89 -31.71 -1.32
CA ASP A 258 -9.31 -30.77 -0.29
C ASP A 258 -8.08 -30.08 0.32
N ASN A 259 -8.12 -28.75 0.36
CA ASN A 259 -7.04 -27.94 0.85
C ASN A 259 -7.26 -27.39 2.27
N GLU A 260 -8.28 -27.89 2.99
CA GLU A 260 -8.59 -27.52 4.37
C GLU A 260 -7.39 -27.67 5.31
N ALA A 261 -6.60 -28.74 5.16
CA ALA A 261 -5.42 -28.96 5.98
C ALA A 261 -4.37 -27.84 5.81
N CYS A 262 -4.18 -27.35 4.58
CA CYS A 262 -3.30 -26.22 4.30
C CYS A 262 -3.83 -24.94 4.96
N ARG A 263 -5.14 -24.64 4.80
CA ARG A 263 -5.75 -23.47 5.42
C ARG A 263 -5.66 -23.49 6.95
N LEU A 264 -5.92 -24.65 7.57
CA LEU A 264 -5.84 -24.82 9.03
C LEU A 264 -4.41 -24.63 9.56
N LEU A 265 -3.38 -25.01 8.80
CA LEU A 265 -1.99 -24.75 9.18
C LEU A 265 -1.73 -23.25 9.39
N PHE A 266 -2.41 -22.38 8.66
CA PHE A 266 -2.27 -20.92 8.77
C PHE A 266 -3.19 -20.30 9.82
N GLU A 267 -4.49 -20.64 9.80
CA GLU A 267 -5.54 -19.95 10.60
C GLU A 267 -5.86 -20.60 11.94
N ALA A 268 -5.41 -21.83 12.20
CA ALA A 268 -5.71 -22.48 13.48
C ALA A 268 -5.14 -21.67 14.66
N ARG A 269 -5.66 -21.94 15.86
CA ARG A 269 -5.22 -21.31 17.12
C ARG A 269 -3.71 -21.47 17.41
N LEU A 270 -3.07 -22.48 16.83
CA LEU A 270 -1.61 -22.70 16.85
C LEU A 270 -1.04 -22.73 15.43
N GLY A 271 -1.71 -22.05 14.50
CA GLY A 271 -1.29 -21.91 13.12
C GLY A 271 -0.22 -20.82 12.96
N ILE A 272 0.33 -20.74 11.75
CA ILE A 272 1.45 -19.86 11.41
C ILE A 272 1.15 -18.40 11.77
N PHE A 273 -0.03 -17.88 11.46
CA PHE A 273 -0.36 -16.48 11.77
C PHE A 273 -0.46 -16.22 13.27
N SER A 274 -1.06 -17.14 14.03
CA SER A 274 -1.13 -17.01 15.49
C SER A 274 0.25 -17.06 16.14
N LEU A 275 1.17 -17.87 15.62
CA LEU A 275 2.54 -17.94 16.14
C LEU A 275 3.32 -16.67 15.79
N LEU A 276 3.15 -16.15 14.57
CA LEU A 276 3.78 -14.89 14.14
C LEU A 276 3.33 -13.71 15.01
N ASP A 277 2.02 -13.63 15.32
CA ASP A 277 1.46 -12.60 16.19
C ASP A 277 2.01 -12.68 17.63
N GLN A 278 2.30 -13.88 18.13
CA GLN A 278 2.88 -14.08 19.46
C GLN A 278 4.34 -13.61 19.52
N GLU A 279 5.14 -13.89 18.49
CA GLU A 279 6.55 -13.48 18.43
C GLU A 279 6.72 -11.97 18.17
N CYS A 280 5.67 -11.28 17.71
CA CYS A 280 5.67 -9.85 17.47
C CYS A 280 5.29 -9.00 18.71
N GLN A 281 4.86 -9.63 19.82
CA GLN A 281 4.51 -8.97 21.09
C GLN A 281 5.73 -8.79 22.00
#